data_AF-A0A0T2QHC1-F1
#
_entry.id   AF-A0A0T2QHC1-F1
#
_cell.length_a   1.000
_cell.length_b   1.000
_cell.length_c   1.000
_cell.angle_alpha   90.00
_cell.angle_beta   90.00
_cell.angle_gamma   90.00
#
_symmetry.space_group_name_H-M   'P 1'
#
loop_
_entity.id
_entity.type
_entity.pdbx_description
1 polymer ?
#
loop_
_entity_poly.entity_id
_entity_poly.type
_entity_poly.pdbx_seq_one_letter_code
_entity_poly.pdbx_strand_id
1 'polypeptide(L)'
;MTAAACLCPNCGTALAVTLAAVPIAPLEPPTLTSDAIEPCLIADRLGLSEGYVRKLVKRGLAQGLAGFEKRGGRLYATTEAVKQLWGG
;
A
#
# COMPACT_ATOMS: atom_id res chain seq x y z
N MET A 1 -20.28 29.46 -62.11
CA MET A 1 -21.42 29.89 -61.27
C MET A 1 -21.57 28.86 -60.15
N THR A 2 -21.31 29.33 -58.93
CA THR A 2 -21.94 29.06 -57.63
C THR A 2 -22.86 27.85 -57.38
N ALA A 3 -22.72 27.34 -56.13
CA ALA A 3 -23.72 26.75 -55.23
C ALA A 3 -24.08 25.26 -55.44
N ALA A 4 -23.69 24.38 -54.51
CA ALA A 4 -24.41 24.02 -53.26
C ALA A 4 -25.58 23.06 -53.55
N ALA A 5 -25.84 21.97 -52.84
CA ALA A 5 -25.25 21.31 -51.69
C ALA A 5 -25.89 19.89 -51.63
N CYS A 6 -25.49 19.12 -50.63
CA CYS A 6 -26.32 18.18 -49.87
C CYS A 6 -25.95 16.69 -49.96
N LEU A 7 -25.28 16.29 -48.86
CA LEU A 7 -25.73 15.20 -47.99
C LEU A 7 -25.73 13.80 -48.59
N CYS A 8 -24.59 13.13 -48.47
CA CYS A 8 -24.55 11.80 -47.88
C CYS A 8 -23.15 11.51 -47.36
N PRO A 9 -22.99 11.45 -46.03
CA PRO A 9 -22.20 10.38 -45.47
C PRO A 9 -23.07 9.71 -44.43
N ASN A 10 -23.89 8.75 -44.87
CA ASN A 10 -24.23 7.61 -44.02
C ASN A 10 -22.98 6.70 -43.88
N CYS A 11 -21.82 7.33 -43.68
CA CYS A 11 -20.55 6.70 -43.37
C CYS A 11 -20.61 6.42 -41.87
N GLY A 12 -20.85 5.14 -41.58
CA GLY A 12 -20.46 4.46 -40.35
C GLY A 12 -20.38 5.34 -39.11
N THR A 13 -21.49 5.45 -38.40
CA THR A 13 -21.50 5.72 -36.95
C THR A 13 -20.85 4.55 -36.21
N ALA A 14 -19.54 4.39 -36.40
CA ALA A 14 -18.70 3.78 -35.39
C ALA A 14 -18.68 4.79 -34.24
N LEU A 15 -19.51 4.52 -33.23
CA LEU A 15 -19.43 5.15 -31.92
C LEU A 15 -18.00 4.95 -31.41
N ALA A 16 -17.13 5.92 -31.73
CA ALA A 16 -15.84 6.06 -31.11
C ALA A 16 -16.14 6.37 -29.65
N VAL A 17 -16.10 5.32 -28.82
CA VAL A 17 -16.15 5.41 -27.37
C VAL A 17 -14.93 6.21 -26.96
N THR A 18 -15.10 7.53 -26.84
CA THR A 18 -14.12 8.41 -26.24
C THR A 18 -14.11 8.08 -24.76
N LEU A 19 -13.28 7.10 -24.40
CA LEU A 19 -12.98 6.72 -23.04
C LEU A 19 -12.57 7.99 -22.30
N ALA A 20 -13.37 8.40 -21.32
CA ALA A 20 -13.07 9.54 -20.49
C ALA A 20 -11.65 9.37 -19.93
N ALA A 21 -10.77 10.30 -20.28
CA ALA A 21 -9.45 10.43 -19.68
C ALA A 21 -9.66 10.73 -18.19
N VAL A 22 -9.68 9.68 -17.37
CA VAL A 22 -9.60 9.79 -15.92
C VAL A 22 -8.22 10.37 -15.62
N PRO A 23 -8.09 11.56 -15.03
CA PRO A 23 -6.81 12.02 -14.54
C PRO A 23 -6.37 11.02 -13.45
N ILE A 24 -5.35 10.22 -13.76
CA ILE A 24 -4.66 9.38 -12.79
C ILE A 24 -3.99 10.36 -11.82
N ALA A 25 -4.69 10.68 -10.74
CA ALA A 25 -4.04 11.31 -9.61
C ALA A 25 -3.09 10.26 -9.00
N PRO A 26 -1.78 10.50 -8.92
CA PRO A 26 -0.93 9.71 -8.06
C PRO A 26 -1.22 10.16 -6.63
N LEU A 27 -2.37 9.78 -6.08
CA LEU A 27 -2.58 9.90 -4.65
C LEU A 27 -1.79 8.76 -4.02
N GLU A 28 -0.68 9.17 -3.44
CA GLU A 28 0.16 8.45 -2.49
C GLU A 28 -0.67 7.41 -1.72
N PRO A 29 -0.21 6.15 -1.57
CA PRO A 29 -0.90 5.26 -0.66
C PRO A 29 -0.94 5.98 0.70
N PRO A 30 -2.10 6.20 1.33
CA PRO A 30 -2.09 6.37 2.77
C PRO A 30 -1.38 5.12 3.27
N THR A 31 -0.17 5.28 3.80
CA THR A 31 0.63 4.22 4.40
C THR A 31 -0.22 3.62 5.49
N LEU A 32 -0.99 2.61 5.11
CA LEU A 32 -1.76 1.78 6.00
C LEU A 32 -0.75 1.23 7.00
N THR A 33 -0.76 1.77 8.21
CA THR A 33 -0.26 1.14 9.42
C THR A 33 -1.12 -0.10 9.71
N SER A 34 -1.11 -1.04 8.77
CA SER A 34 -1.97 -2.23 8.72
C SER A 34 -1.19 -3.50 8.36
N ASP A 35 0.13 -3.41 8.23
CA ASP A 35 1.06 -4.56 8.17
C ASP A 35 1.66 -4.90 9.55
N ALA A 36 1.16 -4.25 10.62
CA ALA A 36 1.57 -4.58 11.97
C ALA A 36 1.00 -5.96 12.34
N ILE A 37 1.87 -6.97 12.31
CA ILE A 37 1.53 -8.37 12.58
C ILE A 37 2.07 -8.80 13.95
N GLU A 38 1.57 -9.92 14.44
CA GLU A 38 2.03 -10.46 15.72
C GLU A 38 3.50 -10.93 15.64
N PRO A 39 4.26 -10.84 16.76
CA PRO A 39 5.67 -11.24 16.82
C PRO A 39 5.96 -12.67 16.35
N CYS A 40 5.02 -13.60 16.55
CA CYS A 40 5.13 -14.98 16.09
C CYS A 40 5.23 -15.06 14.55
N LEU A 41 4.36 -14.35 13.83
CA LEU A 41 4.38 -14.31 12.37
C LEU A 41 5.65 -13.66 11.82
N ILE A 42 6.20 -12.68 12.53
CA ILE A 42 7.48 -12.05 12.16
C ILE A 42 8.64 -13.03 12.41
N ALA A 43 8.60 -13.75 13.53
CA ALA A 43 9.59 -14.76 13.88
C ALA A 43 9.68 -15.86 12.80
N ASP A 44 8.55 -16.36 12.34
CA ASP A 44 8.48 -17.35 11.27
C ASP A 44 9.04 -16.80 9.95
N ARG A 45 8.71 -15.55 9.59
CA ARG A 45 9.20 -14.91 8.36
C ARG A 45 10.70 -14.62 8.37
N LEU A 46 11.26 -14.29 9.53
CA LEU A 46 12.67 -13.93 9.69
C LEU A 46 13.55 -15.11 10.11
N GLY A 47 12.96 -16.28 10.40
CA GLY A 47 13.70 -17.42 10.96
C GLY A 47 14.30 -17.13 12.33
N LEU A 48 13.66 -16.25 13.11
CA LEU A 48 14.11 -15.84 14.44
C LEU A 48 13.28 -16.54 15.51
N SER A 49 13.80 -16.61 16.74
CA SER A 49 12.96 -17.05 17.87
C SER A 49 11.93 -15.99 18.23
N GLU A 50 10.68 -16.41 18.50
CA GLU A 50 9.61 -15.50 18.90
C GLU A 50 9.98 -14.69 20.16
N GLY A 51 10.65 -15.34 21.12
CA GLY A 51 11.13 -14.67 22.33
C GLY A 51 12.11 -13.53 22.02
N TYR A 52 12.96 -13.69 21.01
CA TYR A 52 13.86 -12.64 20.54
C TYR A 52 13.09 -11.51 19.85
N VAL A 53 12.16 -11.83 18.95
CA VAL A 53 11.31 -10.81 18.29
C VAL A 53 10.50 -10.01 19.31
N ARG A 54 9.90 -10.66 20.31
CA ARG A 54 9.19 -9.96 21.40
C ARG A 54 10.08 -8.99 22.17
N LYS A 55 11.36 -9.32 22.38
CA LYS A 55 12.33 -8.40 23.00
C LYS A 55 12.59 -7.19 22.10
N LEU A 56 12.79 -7.40 20.80
CA LEU A 56 12.96 -6.33 19.82
C LEU A 56 11.73 -5.40 19.77
N VAL A 57 10.52 -5.98 19.76
CA VAL A 57 9.27 -5.21 19.76
C VAL A 57 9.12 -4.38 21.03
N LYS A 58 9.41 -4.95 22.20
CA LYS A 58 9.41 -4.19 23.47
C LYS A 58 10.44 -3.06 23.46
N ARG A 59 11.64 -3.29 22.90
CA ARG A 59 12.68 -2.26 22.77
C ARG A 59 12.23 -1.15 21.83
N GLY A 60 11.66 -1.49 20.67
CA GLY A 60 11.14 -0.51 19.71
C GLY A 60 10.00 0.33 20.29
N LEU A 61 9.09 -0.29 21.04
CA LEU A 61 8.04 0.42 21.79
C LEU A 61 8.61 1.38 22.84
N ALA A 62 9.62 0.94 23.61
CA ALA A 62 10.25 1.79 24.63
C ALA A 62 11.00 2.99 24.02
N GLN A 63 11.51 2.82 22.80
CA GLN A 63 12.20 3.88 22.04
C GLN A 63 11.23 4.78 21.25
N GLY A 64 9.93 4.47 21.23
CA GLY A 64 8.94 5.22 20.47
C GLY A 64 9.13 5.14 18.95
N LEU A 65 9.74 4.05 18.46
CA LEU A 65 10.00 3.87 17.03
C LEU A 65 8.71 3.59 16.26
N ALA A 66 8.64 4.10 15.04
CA ALA A 66 7.56 3.80 14.12
C ALA A 66 7.53 2.30 13.77
N GLY A 67 6.34 1.76 13.53
CA GLY A 67 6.15 0.34 13.17
C GLY A 67 6.12 -0.63 14.36
N PHE A 68 6.11 -0.13 15.61
CA PHE A 68 5.86 -0.92 16.80
C PHE A 68 4.61 -0.43 17.53
N GLU A 69 3.70 -1.34 17.87
CA GLU A 69 2.43 -0.96 18.48
C GLU A 69 2.00 -1.95 19.56
N LYS A 70 1.23 -1.45 20.54
CA LYS A 70 0.58 -2.27 21.56
C LYS A 70 -0.93 -2.03 21.50
N ARG A 71 -1.71 -3.04 21.11
CA ARG A 71 -3.18 -2.97 21.02
C ARG A 71 -3.80 -4.04 21.91
N GLY A 72 -4.70 -3.66 22.82
CA GLY A 72 -5.42 -4.60 23.69
C GLY A 72 -4.52 -5.52 24.53
N GLY A 73 -3.35 -5.03 24.96
CA GLY A 73 -2.37 -5.84 25.71
C GLY A 73 -1.47 -6.75 24.85
N ARG A 74 -1.73 -6.85 23.55
CA ARG A 74 -0.92 -7.60 22.59
C ARG A 74 0.10 -6.70 21.90
N LEU A 75 1.21 -7.30 21.49
CA LEU A 75 2.30 -6.64 20.79
C LEU A 75 2.13 -6.85 19.28
N TYR A 76 2.38 -5.80 18.51
CA TYR A 76 2.38 -5.81 17.06
C TYR A 76 3.60 -5.07 16.55
N ALA A 77 4.14 -5.51 15.42
CA ALA A 77 5.17 -4.77 14.73
C ALA A 77 5.13 -5.04 13.23
N THR A 78 5.71 -4.13 12.45
CA THR A 78 5.98 -4.39 11.04
C THR A 78 7.27 -5.20 10.91
N THR A 79 7.33 -6.09 9.91
CA THR A 79 8.53 -6.90 9.65
C THR A 79 9.75 -6.02 9.37
N GLU A 80 9.57 -4.91 8.65
CA GLU A 80 10.65 -3.97 8.33
C GLU A 80 11.19 -3.24 9.57
N ALA A 81 10.33 -2.82 10.51
CA ALA A 81 10.79 -2.19 11.74
C ALA A 81 11.62 -3.16 12.60
N VAL A 82 11.22 -4.44 12.66
CA VAL A 82 12.00 -5.48 13.35
C VAL A 82 13.35 -5.72 12.67
N LYS A 83 13.39 -5.77 11.33
CA LYS A 83 14.65 -5.91 10.57
C LYS A 83 15.61 -4.76 10.83
N GLN A 84 15.12 -3.52 10.84
CA GLN A 84 15.93 -2.33 11.14
C GLN A 84 16.57 -2.41 12.54
N LEU A 85 15.81 -2.92 13.52
CA LEU A 85 16.27 -3.03 14.91
C LEU A 85 17.17 -4.25 15.15
N TRP A 86 17.07 -5.27 14.29
CA TRP A 86 17.88 -6.49 14.32
C TRP A 86 19.21 -6.34 13.57
N GLY A 87 19.19 -5.70 12.40
CA GLY A 87 20.36 -5.52 11.52
C GLY A 87 21.14 -4.22 11.73
N GLY A 88 20.70 -3.37 12.66
CA GLY A 88 21.38 -2.13 13.05
C GLY A 88 22.36 -2.31 14.21
#